data_AF-A0A409YTB9-F1
#
_entry.id   AF-A0A409YTB9-F1
#
_cell.length_a   1.000
_cell.length_b   1.000
_cell.length_c   1.000
_cell.angle_alpha   90.00
_cell.angle_beta   90.00
_cell.angle_gamma   90.00
#
_symmetry.space_group_name_H-M   'P 1'
#
loop_
_entity.id
_entity.type
_entity.pdbx_description
1 polymer ?
#
loop_
_entity_poly.entity_id
_entity_poly.type
_entity_poly.pdbx_seq_one_letter_code
_entity_poly.pdbx_strand_id
1 'polypeptide(L)'
;MYTFGGLEPGATSVQLNVSSLGETLEESIGQVQGMWHTDINDDPNRFTLFVLLLRVGPKGHPGPFCLGRWGLYSAEIGAWIIFLTFKGVDVHSGFAPKELPEDNLAFIKDSTLSAAYKMAGKPNRAGYVLYTSQVAADRSSALNATLPTGFGNLSTSKTPESYLTFGSNGPATLGSFSDSANRLAREAVFNFYNSLCLSNLGFTLNLNELMKHITFTNSDGTTISMQSLPFNPQHQHEEIKRLLSLYKW
;
A
#
# COMPACT_ATOMS: atom_id res chain seq x y z
N MET A 1 3.45 0.57 8.51
CA MET A 1 3.20 0.95 7.11
C MET A 1 3.57 2.41 7.00
N TYR A 2 4.68 2.73 6.35
CA TYR A 2 5.05 4.11 6.06
C TYR A 2 4.31 4.50 4.79
N THR A 3 3.50 5.54 4.86
CA THR A 3 2.86 6.14 3.69
C THR A 3 3.66 7.36 3.26
N PHE A 4 3.28 8.04 2.17
CA PHE A 4 3.89 9.33 1.82
C PHE A 4 3.74 10.39 2.93
N GLY A 5 2.82 10.18 3.89
CA GLY A 5 2.66 10.99 5.11
C GLY A 5 3.46 10.49 6.33
N GLY A 6 4.36 9.51 6.16
CA GLY A 6 5.10 8.92 7.28
C GLY A 6 4.23 7.98 8.12
N LEU A 7 4.00 8.34 9.40
CA LEU A 7 3.19 7.57 10.34
C LEU A 7 1.69 7.92 10.30
N GLU A 8 1.33 8.99 9.59
CA GLU A 8 -0.07 9.40 9.43
C GLU A 8 -0.83 8.42 8.51
N PRO A 9 -2.18 8.33 8.65
CA PRO A 9 -3.01 7.59 7.72
C PRO A 9 -2.75 8.06 6.28
N GLY A 10 -2.51 7.11 5.39
CA GLY A 10 -2.28 7.40 3.98
C GLY A 10 -2.67 6.21 3.12
N ALA A 11 -2.37 6.32 1.83
CA ALA A 11 -2.67 5.27 0.88
C ALA A 11 -2.05 3.94 1.31
N THR A 12 -2.86 2.88 1.25
CA THR A 12 -2.44 1.52 1.58
C THR A 12 -1.90 0.78 0.36
N SER A 13 -2.06 1.37 -0.82
CA SER A 13 -1.71 0.76 -2.10
C SER A 13 -1.33 1.82 -3.11
N VAL A 14 -0.52 1.42 -4.10
CA VAL A 14 -0.13 2.26 -5.23
C VAL A 14 -0.24 1.44 -6.51
N GLN A 15 -0.90 2.01 -7.51
CA GLN A 15 -0.94 1.49 -8.87
C GLN A 15 -0.13 2.42 -9.78
N LEU A 16 0.72 1.84 -10.63
CA LEU A 16 1.51 2.59 -11.60
C LEU A 16 0.92 2.42 -13.01
N ASN A 17 0.38 3.52 -13.54
CA ASN A 17 -0.19 3.60 -14.88
C ASN A 17 0.82 4.27 -15.83
N VAL A 18 1.35 3.52 -16.79
CA VAL A 18 2.33 4.03 -17.77
C VAL A 18 1.66 4.13 -19.14
N SER A 19 1.90 5.22 -19.86
CA SER A 19 1.43 5.38 -21.25
C SER A 19 2.42 6.20 -22.08
N SER A 20 2.41 5.99 -23.39
CA SER A 20 3.29 6.66 -24.35
C SER A 20 2.53 7.65 -25.23
N LEU A 21 3.27 8.48 -25.98
CA LEU A 21 2.64 9.34 -27.00
C LEU A 21 2.16 8.48 -28.16
N GLY A 22 0.95 8.74 -28.65
CA GLY A 22 0.36 8.05 -29.80
C GLY A 22 -0.35 6.72 -29.46
N GLU A 23 -0.40 6.33 -28.20
CA GLU A 23 -1.18 5.20 -27.70
C GLU A 23 -2.46 5.71 -27.01
N THR A 24 -3.50 4.89 -26.97
CA THR A 24 -4.65 5.09 -26.08
C THR A 24 -4.34 4.52 -24.69
N LEU A 25 -5.06 4.95 -23.65
CA LEU A 25 -4.89 4.32 -22.33
C LEU A 25 -5.34 2.87 -22.31
N GLU A 26 -6.36 2.53 -23.08
CA GLU A 26 -6.83 1.14 -23.19
C GLU A 26 -5.72 0.23 -23.73
N GLU A 27 -4.94 0.72 -24.69
CA GLU A 27 -3.78 0.01 -25.22
C GLU A 27 -2.63 -0.08 -24.19
N SER A 28 -2.37 0.98 -23.43
CA SER A 28 -1.23 1.01 -22.50
C SER A 28 -1.49 0.31 -21.15
N ILE A 29 -2.68 0.45 -20.57
CA ILE A 29 -3.01 -0.04 -19.20
C ILE A 29 -4.20 -1.01 -19.18
N GLY A 30 -4.73 -1.40 -20.34
CA GLY A 30 -5.83 -2.34 -20.48
C GLY A 30 -7.21 -1.66 -20.51
N GLN A 31 -8.19 -2.32 -21.12
CA GLN A 31 -9.53 -1.76 -21.37
C GLN A 31 -10.24 -1.28 -20.10
N VAL A 32 -10.23 -2.08 -19.03
CA VAL A 32 -10.96 -1.75 -17.79
C VAL A 32 -10.45 -0.44 -17.17
N GLN A 33 -9.13 -0.26 -17.14
CA GLN A 33 -8.48 0.89 -16.50
C GLN A 33 -8.33 2.08 -17.45
N GLY A 34 -8.29 1.83 -18.76
CA GLY A 34 -8.23 2.86 -19.79
C GLY A 34 -9.57 3.53 -20.11
N MET A 35 -10.68 2.87 -19.80
CA MET A 35 -12.04 3.38 -20.02
C MET A 35 -12.60 4.08 -18.77
N TRP A 36 -13.85 4.54 -18.86
CA TRP A 36 -14.64 4.97 -17.71
C TRP A 36 -14.85 3.82 -16.73
N HIS A 37 -14.40 4.00 -15.49
CA HIS A 37 -14.54 3.01 -14.44
C HIS A 37 -14.69 3.65 -13.05
N THR A 38 -14.91 2.80 -12.07
CA THR A 38 -14.91 3.12 -10.63
C THR A 38 -14.00 2.13 -9.93
N ASP A 39 -13.24 2.59 -8.95
CA ASP A 39 -12.41 1.72 -8.12
C ASP A 39 -13.24 1.17 -6.97
N ILE A 40 -14.01 0.11 -7.26
CA ILE A 40 -15.01 -0.45 -6.33
C ILE A 40 -14.44 -0.96 -5.00
N ASN A 41 -13.12 -1.18 -4.94
CA ASN A 41 -12.43 -1.69 -3.75
C ASN A 41 -11.75 -0.56 -2.93
N ASP A 42 -11.84 0.69 -3.39
CA ASP A 42 -11.35 1.85 -2.66
C ASP A 42 -12.29 2.19 -1.51
N ASP A 43 -11.73 2.75 -0.43
CA ASP A 43 -12.50 3.26 0.71
C ASP A 43 -13.32 4.49 0.29
N PRO A 44 -14.68 4.43 0.31
CA PRO A 44 -15.52 5.55 -0.08
C PRO A 44 -15.34 6.79 0.82
N ASN A 45 -14.84 6.62 2.04
CA ASN A 45 -14.60 7.71 2.99
C ASN A 45 -13.26 8.41 2.77
N ARG A 46 -12.35 7.84 1.98
CA ARG A 46 -11.02 8.40 1.72
C ARG A 46 -10.93 8.98 0.31
N PHE A 47 -9.90 9.77 0.07
CA PHE A 47 -9.60 10.30 -1.26
C PHE A 47 -8.44 9.51 -1.87
N THR A 48 -8.47 9.39 -3.19
CA THR A 48 -7.40 8.84 -4.01
C THR A 48 -6.53 10.00 -4.47
N LEU A 49 -5.22 9.88 -4.29
CA LEU A 49 -4.22 10.83 -4.81
C LEU A 49 -3.63 10.25 -6.09
N PHE A 50 -3.69 11.00 -7.18
CA PHE A 50 -3.05 10.64 -8.44
C PHE A 50 -1.91 11.60 -8.74
N VAL A 51 -0.69 11.08 -8.77
CA VAL A 51 0.52 11.84 -9.11
C VAL A 51 0.93 11.48 -10.53
N LEU A 52 0.74 12.43 -11.44
CA LEU A 52 1.09 12.30 -12.84
C LEU A 52 2.45 12.96 -13.09
N LEU A 53 3.40 12.16 -13.57
CA LEU A 53 4.67 12.63 -14.10
C LEU A 53 4.59 12.61 -15.62
N LEU A 54 4.83 13.75 -16.23
CA LEU A 54 4.66 13.99 -17.65
C LEU A 54 5.99 14.36 -18.30
N ARG A 55 6.21 13.76 -19.44
CA ARG A 55 7.32 14.05 -20.34
C ARG A 55 6.73 14.46 -21.68
N VAL A 56 6.04 15.59 -21.65
CA VAL A 56 5.34 16.19 -22.78
C VAL A 56 5.89 17.60 -22.93
N GLY A 57 6.15 18.03 -24.17
CA GLY A 57 6.64 19.38 -24.40
C GLY A 57 5.63 20.46 -23.99
N PRO A 58 6.04 21.73 -23.95
CA PRO A 58 5.23 22.84 -23.43
C PRO A 58 3.93 23.08 -24.21
N LYS A 59 3.83 22.57 -25.43
CA LYS A 59 2.63 22.65 -26.27
C LYS A 59 1.82 21.35 -26.29
N GLY A 60 2.39 20.25 -25.82
CA GLY A 60 1.70 18.98 -25.81
C GLY A 60 0.65 18.92 -24.70
N HIS A 61 -0.41 18.18 -24.97
CA HIS A 61 -1.50 17.97 -24.04
C HIS A 61 -1.17 16.79 -23.12
N PRO A 62 -1.31 16.91 -21.79
CA PRO A 62 -1.03 15.83 -20.83
C PRO A 62 -1.99 14.63 -20.97
N GLY A 63 -3.11 14.87 -21.66
CA GLY A 63 -4.30 14.02 -21.70
C GLY A 63 -5.23 14.42 -20.56
N PRO A 64 -6.52 14.75 -20.82
CA PRO A 64 -7.39 15.17 -19.73
C PRO A 64 -7.62 14.03 -18.74
N PHE A 65 -7.88 14.38 -17.48
CA PHE A 65 -8.43 13.47 -16.48
C PHE A 65 -9.86 13.91 -16.16
N CYS A 66 -10.83 13.03 -16.40
CA CYS A 66 -12.25 13.33 -16.34
C CYS A 66 -12.90 12.72 -15.10
N LEU A 67 -13.71 13.50 -14.41
CA LEU A 67 -14.48 13.16 -13.21
C LEU A 67 -15.97 13.15 -13.57
N GLY A 68 -16.50 11.96 -13.87
CA GLY A 68 -17.81 11.77 -14.48
C GLY A 68 -18.96 12.21 -13.57
N ARG A 69 -18.88 11.93 -12.27
CA ARG A 69 -19.92 12.34 -11.30
C ARG A 69 -20.14 13.85 -11.26
N TRP A 70 -19.08 14.62 -11.44
CA TRP A 70 -19.09 16.08 -11.30
C TRP A 70 -19.13 16.80 -12.65
N GLY A 71 -18.98 16.07 -13.77
CA GLY A 71 -18.85 16.68 -15.09
C GLY A 71 -17.61 17.57 -15.23
N LEU A 72 -16.55 17.27 -14.47
CA LEU A 72 -15.31 18.06 -14.44
C LEU A 72 -14.20 17.33 -15.18
N TYR A 73 -13.23 18.08 -15.70
CA TYR A 73 -11.96 17.51 -16.17
C TYR A 73 -10.78 18.43 -15.83
N SER A 74 -9.59 17.84 -15.70
CA SER A 74 -8.32 18.54 -15.52
C SER A 74 -7.44 18.30 -16.74
N ALA A 75 -6.81 19.36 -17.26
CA ALA A 75 -6.01 19.34 -18.48
C ALA A 75 -4.87 20.38 -18.40
N GLU A 76 -3.99 20.22 -17.41
CA GLU A 76 -2.92 21.19 -17.14
C GLU A 76 -1.79 21.11 -18.18
N ILE A 77 -1.80 22.02 -19.16
CA ILE A 77 -0.77 22.12 -20.19
C ILE A 77 0.48 22.80 -19.63
N GLY A 78 1.66 22.32 -20.03
CA GLY A 78 2.94 22.89 -19.61
C GLY A 78 3.39 22.48 -18.20
N ALA A 79 2.64 21.59 -17.54
CA ALA A 79 3.03 20.98 -16.27
C ALA A 79 3.78 19.67 -16.50
N TRP A 80 4.85 19.44 -15.72
CA TRP A 80 5.57 18.16 -15.70
C TRP A 80 5.12 17.24 -14.57
N ILE A 81 4.52 17.81 -13.53
CA ILE A 81 4.00 17.08 -12.37
C ILE A 81 2.62 17.62 -12.07
N ILE A 82 1.62 16.75 -12.02
CA ILE A 82 0.25 17.09 -11.65
C ILE A 82 -0.16 16.23 -10.46
N PHE A 83 -0.69 16.87 -9.42
CA PHE A 83 -1.29 16.21 -8.27
C PHE A 83 -2.81 16.37 -8.36
N LEU A 84 -3.53 15.26 -8.47
CA LEU A 84 -4.99 15.24 -8.53
C LEU A 84 -5.53 14.49 -7.32
N THR A 85 -6.50 15.06 -6.63
CA THR A 85 -7.19 14.39 -5.52
C THR A 85 -8.65 14.23 -5.90
N PHE A 86 -9.16 12.99 -5.84
CA PHE A 86 -10.52 12.66 -6.26
C PHE A 86 -11.05 11.45 -5.48
N LYS A 87 -12.32 11.10 -5.69
CA LYS A 87 -12.93 9.89 -5.13
C LYS A 87 -12.80 8.75 -6.14
N GLY A 88 -11.95 7.75 -5.86
CA GLY A 88 -11.76 6.58 -6.74
C GLY A 88 -13.05 5.80 -6.99
N VAL A 89 -13.93 5.75 -5.98
CA VAL A 89 -15.26 5.12 -6.08
C VAL A 89 -16.24 5.87 -7.00
N ASP A 90 -15.94 7.12 -7.38
CA ASP A 90 -16.75 7.85 -8.36
C ASP A 90 -16.27 7.55 -9.79
N VAL A 91 -17.19 7.60 -10.75
CA VAL A 91 -16.88 7.33 -12.16
C VAL A 91 -15.85 8.33 -12.67
N HIS A 92 -14.72 7.83 -13.19
CA HIS A 92 -13.62 8.65 -13.70
C HIS A 92 -12.92 7.96 -14.88
N SER A 93 -12.12 8.72 -15.62
CA SER A 93 -11.29 8.21 -16.70
C SER A 93 -10.14 9.16 -17.00
N GLY A 94 -9.13 8.68 -17.71
CA GLY A 94 -8.03 9.50 -18.18
C GLY A 94 -7.81 9.33 -19.68
N PHE A 95 -6.94 10.16 -20.23
CA PHE A 95 -6.52 10.05 -21.61
C PHE A 95 -4.99 10.07 -21.68
N ALA A 96 -4.45 9.38 -22.68
CA ALA A 96 -3.01 9.38 -22.94
C ALA A 96 -2.54 10.78 -23.35
N PRO A 97 -1.27 11.12 -23.10
CA PRO A 97 -0.71 12.38 -23.56
C PRO A 97 -0.73 12.44 -25.09
N LYS A 98 -0.88 13.65 -25.64
CA LYS A 98 -0.88 13.92 -27.07
C LYS A 98 0.01 15.10 -27.39
N GLU A 99 0.88 14.94 -28.36
CA GLU A 99 1.77 16.00 -28.83
C GLU A 99 2.04 15.80 -30.31
N LEU A 100 2.15 16.90 -31.06
CA LEU A 100 2.55 16.83 -32.46
C LEU A 100 4.02 16.38 -32.57
N PRO A 101 4.36 15.46 -33.50
CA PRO A 101 5.73 14.96 -33.62
C PRO A 101 6.78 16.07 -33.79
N GLU A 102 6.46 17.11 -34.56
CA GLU A 102 7.33 18.27 -34.79
C GLU A 102 7.58 19.10 -33.52
N ASP A 103 6.58 19.28 -32.66
CA ASP A 103 6.71 19.99 -31.39
C ASP A 103 7.52 19.15 -30.39
N ASN A 104 7.30 17.83 -30.35
CA ASN A 104 8.09 16.91 -29.53
C ASN A 104 9.56 16.91 -29.95
N LEU A 105 9.85 16.83 -31.25
CA LEU A 105 11.21 16.89 -31.81
C LEU A 105 11.89 18.23 -31.51
N ALA A 106 11.15 19.34 -31.59
CA ALA A 106 11.65 20.66 -31.24
C ALA A 106 11.96 20.78 -29.74
N PHE A 107 11.13 20.18 -28.89
CA PHE A 107 11.32 20.16 -27.44
C PHE A 107 12.57 19.38 -27.03
N ILE A 108 12.80 18.18 -27.60
CA ILE A 108 13.95 17.32 -27.28
C ILE A 108 15.25 17.71 -28.01
N LYS A 109 15.31 18.90 -28.61
CA LYS A 109 16.46 19.39 -29.37
C LYS A 109 17.67 19.71 -28.49
N ASP A 110 17.44 20.08 -27.23
CA ASP A 110 18.51 20.25 -26.24
C ASP A 110 19.24 18.92 -25.98
N SER A 111 20.57 18.92 -26.01
CA SER A 111 21.36 17.68 -25.96
C SER A 111 21.30 16.98 -24.61
N THR A 112 21.19 17.73 -23.51
CA THR A 112 21.05 17.19 -22.15
C THR A 112 19.65 16.61 -21.93
N LEU A 113 18.61 17.32 -22.37
CA LEU A 113 17.23 16.82 -22.35
C LEU A 113 17.08 15.58 -23.25
N SER A 114 17.66 15.59 -24.44
CA SER A 114 17.66 14.46 -25.38
C SER A 114 18.28 13.20 -24.77
N ALA A 115 19.39 13.33 -24.05
CA ALA A 115 20.05 12.21 -23.38
C ALA A 115 19.17 11.62 -22.27
N ALA A 116 18.57 12.46 -21.42
CA ALA A 116 17.63 12.01 -20.39
C ALA A 116 16.38 11.35 -21.00
N TYR A 117 15.85 11.91 -22.09
CA TYR A 117 14.71 11.37 -22.82
C TYR A 117 14.99 9.98 -23.39
N LYS A 118 16.18 9.81 -24.01
CA LYS A 118 16.63 8.53 -24.57
C LYS A 118 16.85 7.46 -23.49
N MET A 119 17.36 7.85 -22.32
CA MET A 119 17.57 6.93 -21.20
C MET A 119 16.25 6.34 -20.67
N ALA A 120 15.20 7.16 -20.56
CA ALA A 120 13.92 6.72 -20.01
C ALA A 120 13.05 5.90 -20.99
N GLY A 121 13.40 5.84 -22.28
CA GLY A 121 12.69 5.02 -23.27
C GLY A 121 11.41 5.67 -23.81
N LYS A 122 10.42 4.86 -24.22
CA LYS A 122 9.14 5.30 -24.81
C LYS A 122 8.11 5.95 -23.85
N PRO A 123 8.04 5.57 -22.55
CA PRO A 123 7.06 6.14 -21.62
C PRO A 123 7.09 7.67 -21.56
N ASN A 124 5.93 8.31 -21.74
CA ASN A 124 5.78 9.77 -21.69
C ASN A 124 4.87 10.24 -20.55
N ARG A 125 4.16 9.32 -19.91
CA ARG A 125 3.37 9.58 -18.71
C ARG A 125 3.52 8.40 -17.75
N ALA A 126 3.83 8.70 -16.50
CA ALA A 126 3.77 7.78 -15.38
C ALA A 126 2.82 8.33 -14.33
N GLY A 127 1.71 7.64 -14.10
CA GLY A 127 0.71 8.00 -13.12
C GLY A 127 0.76 7.06 -11.92
N TYR A 128 1.07 7.58 -10.74
CA TYR A 128 0.99 6.86 -9.48
C TYR A 128 -0.38 7.12 -8.88
N VAL A 129 -1.27 6.13 -8.89
CA VAL A 129 -2.58 6.17 -8.25
C VAL A 129 -2.41 5.61 -6.84
N LEU A 130 -2.46 6.49 -5.86
CA LEU A 130 -2.36 6.16 -4.44
C LEU A 130 -3.76 6.12 -3.85
N TYR A 131 -4.20 4.92 -3.50
CA TYR A 131 -5.54 4.69 -2.99
C TYR A 131 -5.50 3.99 -1.64
N THR A 132 -6.59 4.13 -0.90
CA THR A 132 -6.80 3.40 0.35
C THR A 132 -7.80 2.31 0.04
N SER A 133 -7.39 1.05 0.14
CA SER A 133 -8.32 -0.07 -0.01
C SER A 133 -9.30 -0.04 1.15
N GLN A 134 -10.59 -0.20 0.87
CA GLN A 134 -11.63 -0.27 1.90
C GLN A 134 -11.28 -1.32 2.95
N VAL A 135 -10.90 -2.51 2.50
CA VAL A 135 -10.55 -3.63 3.37
C VAL A 135 -9.35 -3.32 4.28
N ALA A 136 -8.38 -2.56 3.77
CA ALA A 136 -7.22 -2.15 4.56
C ALA A 136 -7.54 -0.99 5.52
N ALA A 137 -8.41 -0.06 5.12
CA ALA A 137 -8.85 1.07 5.94
C ALA A 137 -9.76 0.62 7.09
N ASP A 138 -10.78 -0.17 6.75
CA ASP A 138 -11.74 -0.77 7.69
C ASP A 138 -11.08 -1.91 8.49
N ARG A 139 -9.87 -2.33 8.09
CA ARG A 139 -9.10 -3.43 8.68
C ARG A 139 -9.95 -4.70 8.82
N SER A 140 -10.84 -4.91 7.85
CA SER A 140 -11.71 -6.08 7.78
C SER A 140 -11.01 -7.32 7.25
N SER A 141 -9.80 -7.17 6.67
CA SER A 141 -8.92 -8.29 6.39
C SER A 141 -8.04 -8.65 7.58
N ALA A 142 -7.90 -9.95 7.81
CA ALA A 142 -6.81 -10.49 8.61
C ALA A 142 -5.54 -10.54 7.73
N LEU A 143 -4.47 -9.85 8.15
CA LEU A 143 -3.14 -10.14 7.64
C LEU A 143 -2.60 -11.35 8.38
N ASN A 144 -2.25 -12.40 7.64
CA ASN A 144 -1.69 -13.60 8.23
C ASN A 144 -0.23 -13.33 8.66
N ALA A 145 0.01 -13.40 9.98
CA ALA A 145 1.36 -13.27 10.52
C ALA A 145 2.29 -14.38 10.00
N THR A 146 1.76 -15.60 9.88
CA THR A 146 2.45 -16.79 9.38
C THR A 146 1.57 -17.53 8.39
N LEU A 147 2.10 -18.59 7.76
CA LEU A 147 1.25 -19.53 7.03
C LEU A 147 0.21 -20.14 8.01
N PRO A 148 -0.99 -20.51 7.54
CA PRO A 148 -1.99 -21.17 8.37
C PRO A 148 -1.43 -22.45 9.01
N THR A 149 -1.69 -22.64 10.30
CA THR A 149 -1.23 -23.82 11.07
C THR A 149 -2.21 -25.00 11.00
N GLY A 150 -3.37 -24.83 10.36
CA GLY A 150 -4.41 -25.86 10.22
C GLY A 150 -5.29 -26.07 11.46
N PHE A 151 -5.09 -25.30 12.54
CA PHE A 151 -5.89 -25.38 13.77
C PHE A 151 -6.95 -24.27 13.82
N GLY A 152 -8.24 -24.62 13.89
CA GLY A 152 -9.36 -23.67 14.02
C GLY A 152 -10.64 -24.06 13.26
N ASN A 153 -11.75 -23.34 13.49
CA ASN A 153 -13.06 -23.58 12.87
C ASN A 153 -13.23 -22.99 11.46
N LEU A 154 -12.15 -22.83 10.69
CA LEU A 154 -12.25 -22.41 9.29
C LEU A 154 -12.40 -23.65 8.41
N SER A 155 -13.65 -24.01 8.11
CA SER A 155 -14.07 -25.19 7.36
C SER A 155 -13.70 -25.18 5.86
N THR A 156 -12.82 -24.29 5.37
CA THR A 156 -12.61 -24.09 3.93
C THR A 156 -11.18 -23.75 3.48
N SER A 157 -10.17 -23.70 4.36
CA SER A 157 -8.82 -23.29 3.95
C SER A 157 -8.08 -24.41 3.19
N LYS A 158 -8.35 -24.57 1.89
CA LYS A 158 -7.30 -24.95 0.95
C LYS A 158 -6.27 -23.85 1.05
N THR A 159 -5.13 -24.12 1.68
CA THR A 159 -3.99 -23.20 1.75
C THR A 159 -3.47 -23.03 0.33
N PRO A 160 -3.69 -21.89 -0.35
CA PRO A 160 -2.94 -21.58 -1.56
C PRO A 160 -1.48 -21.45 -1.12
N GLU A 161 -0.59 -22.12 -1.84
CA GLU A 161 0.86 -22.12 -1.56
C GLU A 161 1.50 -20.72 -1.67
N SER A 162 0.76 -19.71 -2.12
CA SER A 162 1.26 -18.41 -2.56
C SER A 162 0.82 -17.20 -1.73
N TYR A 163 0.40 -17.36 -0.47
CA TYR A 163 0.13 -16.17 0.36
C TYR A 163 1.40 -15.46 0.81
N LEU A 164 1.44 -14.14 0.61
CA LEU A 164 2.41 -13.27 1.26
C LEU A 164 2.05 -13.22 2.75
N THR A 165 2.94 -13.73 3.61
CA THR A 165 2.78 -13.65 5.07
C THR A 165 3.71 -12.59 5.62
N PHE A 166 3.36 -12.05 6.79
CA PHE A 166 4.23 -11.13 7.52
C PHE A 166 5.59 -11.78 7.85
N GLY A 167 5.60 -13.07 8.21
CA GLY A 167 6.82 -13.80 8.50
C GLY A 167 7.75 -13.92 7.30
N SER A 168 7.21 -14.10 6.10
CA SER A 168 8.01 -14.28 4.88
C SER A 168 8.36 -12.98 4.15
N ASN A 169 7.53 -11.94 4.25
CA ASN A 169 7.68 -10.70 3.45
C ASN A 169 7.70 -9.41 4.29
N GLY A 170 7.36 -9.48 5.57
CA GLY A 170 7.32 -8.34 6.48
C GLY A 170 8.66 -7.65 6.75
N PRO A 171 9.83 -8.35 6.82
CA PRO A 171 11.08 -7.72 7.24
C PRO A 171 11.48 -6.46 6.47
N ALA A 172 11.22 -6.43 5.15
CA ALA A 172 11.52 -5.26 4.32
C ALA A 172 10.71 -4.00 4.69
N THR A 173 9.61 -4.15 5.45
CA THR A 173 8.64 -3.07 5.72
C THR A 173 8.59 -2.62 7.18
N LEU A 174 9.27 -3.30 8.10
CA LEU A 174 9.07 -3.16 9.55
C LEU A 174 10.32 -2.73 10.33
N GLY A 175 11.40 -2.44 9.64
CA GLY A 175 12.68 -2.08 10.25
C GLY A 175 13.66 -3.24 10.21
N SER A 176 14.42 -3.43 11.28
CA SER A 176 15.45 -4.47 11.31
C SER A 176 14.84 -5.89 11.39
N PHE A 177 15.66 -6.91 11.11
CA PHE A 177 15.28 -8.30 11.37
C PHE A 177 14.90 -8.54 12.83
N SER A 178 15.57 -7.85 13.77
CA SER A 178 15.25 -7.93 15.20
C SER A 178 13.88 -7.34 15.51
N ASP A 179 13.52 -6.19 14.92
CA ASP A 179 12.21 -5.58 15.09
C ASP A 179 11.10 -6.50 14.56
N SER A 180 11.34 -7.10 13.39
CA SER A 180 10.43 -8.05 12.75
C SER A 180 10.23 -9.30 13.61
N ALA A 181 11.30 -9.88 14.13
CA ALA A 181 11.25 -11.04 15.02
C ALA A 181 10.50 -10.74 16.32
N ASN A 182 10.80 -9.61 16.96
CA ASN A 182 10.10 -9.16 18.16
C ASN A 182 8.60 -9.00 17.92
N ARG A 183 8.22 -8.43 16.77
CA ARG A 183 6.82 -8.26 16.43
C ARG A 183 6.10 -9.59 16.19
N LEU A 184 6.70 -10.51 15.44
CA LEU A 184 6.15 -11.86 15.25
C LEU A 184 5.98 -12.61 16.57
N ALA A 185 6.98 -12.52 17.47
CA ALA A 185 6.88 -13.13 18.79
C ALA A 185 5.74 -12.55 19.62
N ARG A 186 5.55 -11.23 19.59
CA ARG A 186 4.41 -10.56 20.25
C ARG A 186 3.07 -11.04 19.71
N GLU A 187 2.91 -11.10 18.38
CA GLU A 187 1.67 -11.60 17.76
C GLU A 187 1.39 -13.06 18.16
N ALA A 188 2.41 -13.92 18.18
CA ALA A 188 2.27 -15.31 18.62
C ALA A 188 1.84 -15.42 20.08
N VAL A 189 2.49 -14.66 20.98
CA VAL A 189 2.16 -14.62 22.41
C VAL A 189 0.75 -14.06 22.65
N PHE A 190 0.35 -13.00 21.94
CA PHE A 190 -0.99 -12.44 22.05
C PHE A 190 -2.05 -13.40 21.51
N ASN A 191 -1.81 -14.07 20.38
CA ASN A 191 -2.74 -15.07 19.85
C ASN A 191 -2.94 -16.22 20.86
N PHE A 192 -1.85 -16.74 21.42
CA PHE A 192 -1.89 -17.76 22.46
C PHE A 192 -2.69 -17.28 23.69
N TYR A 193 -2.37 -16.11 24.23
CA TYR A 193 -3.04 -15.55 25.40
C TYR A 193 -4.54 -15.30 25.15
N ASN A 194 -4.88 -14.68 24.02
CA ASN A 194 -6.27 -14.42 23.62
C ASN A 194 -7.05 -15.72 23.44
N SER A 195 -6.44 -16.75 22.86
CA SER A 195 -7.06 -18.07 22.70
C SER A 195 -7.40 -18.70 24.05
N LEU A 196 -6.53 -18.57 25.05
CA LEU A 196 -6.80 -19.02 26.41
C LEU A 196 -7.95 -18.22 27.04
N CYS A 197 -7.91 -16.89 26.95
CA CYS A 197 -8.97 -16.03 27.48
C CYS A 197 -10.34 -16.33 26.86
N LEU A 198 -10.42 -16.46 25.53
CA LEU A 198 -11.66 -16.78 24.81
C LEU A 198 -12.18 -18.18 25.13
N SER A 199 -11.28 -19.09 25.51
CA SER A 199 -11.62 -20.44 25.96
C SER A 199 -11.93 -20.52 27.46
N ASN A 200 -11.95 -19.38 28.18
CA ASN A 200 -12.08 -19.29 29.63
C ASN A 200 -11.01 -20.12 30.40
N LEU A 201 -9.80 -20.20 29.86
CA LEU A 201 -8.67 -20.88 30.49
C LEU A 201 -7.75 -19.88 31.20
N GLY A 202 -7.28 -20.24 32.39
CA GLY A 202 -6.32 -19.44 33.15
C GLY A 202 -4.88 -19.62 32.64
N PHE A 203 -4.11 -18.54 32.65
CA PHE A 203 -2.68 -18.56 32.35
C PHE A 203 -1.90 -17.87 33.47
N THR A 204 -1.04 -18.63 34.16
CA THR A 204 -0.34 -18.16 35.37
C THR A 204 1.05 -17.60 35.09
N LEU A 205 1.70 -17.99 33.99
CA LEU A 205 3.02 -17.50 33.63
C LEU A 205 2.97 -16.03 33.18
N ASN A 206 3.99 -15.25 33.52
CA ASN A 206 4.08 -13.87 33.07
C ASN A 206 4.40 -13.81 31.56
N LEU A 207 3.64 -13.04 30.77
CA LEU A 207 3.89 -12.94 29.33
C LEU A 207 5.26 -12.36 28.99
N ASN A 208 5.83 -11.48 29.82
CA ASN A 208 7.20 -10.98 29.62
C ASN A 208 8.26 -12.06 29.86
N GLU A 209 7.98 -12.99 30.76
CA GLU A 209 8.84 -14.16 30.99
C GLU A 209 8.75 -15.11 29.81
N LEU A 210 7.53 -15.40 29.33
CA LEU A 210 7.32 -16.18 28.10
C LEU A 210 8.08 -15.58 26.91
N MET A 211 8.03 -14.26 26.71
CA MET A 211 8.77 -13.58 25.64
C MET A 211 10.28 -13.82 25.72
N LYS A 212 10.88 -13.82 26.92
CA LYS A 212 12.33 -14.03 27.08
C LYS A 212 12.79 -15.44 26.66
N HIS A 213 11.88 -16.41 26.72
CA HIS A 213 12.13 -17.78 26.27
C HIS A 213 11.97 -17.99 24.77
N ILE A 214 11.44 -17.00 24.05
CA ILE A 214 11.39 -17.00 22.59
C ILE A 214 12.71 -16.42 22.08
N THR A 215 13.35 -17.12 21.15
CA THR A 215 14.61 -16.70 20.55
C THR A 215 14.52 -16.65 19.03
N PHE A 216 15.39 -15.86 18.42
CA PHE A 216 15.59 -15.80 16.97
C PHE A 216 17.08 -15.86 16.67
N THR A 217 17.43 -16.60 15.62
CA THR A 217 18.81 -16.69 15.11
C THR A 217 18.99 -15.73 13.96
N ASN A 218 19.89 -14.76 14.13
CA ASN A 218 20.21 -13.77 13.13
C ASN A 218 21.09 -14.35 12.01
N SER A 219 21.31 -13.59 10.92
CA SER A 219 22.08 -14.03 9.75
C SER A 219 23.55 -14.35 10.05
N ASP A 220 24.10 -13.80 11.14
CA ASP A 220 25.44 -14.08 11.66
C ASP A 220 25.50 -15.32 12.57
N GLY A 221 24.37 -16.01 12.76
CA GLY A 221 24.26 -17.18 13.64
C GLY A 221 24.05 -16.84 15.12
N THR A 222 24.02 -15.56 15.50
CA THR A 222 23.77 -15.16 16.89
C THR A 222 22.32 -15.42 17.29
N THR A 223 22.11 -16.00 18.46
CA THR A 223 20.77 -16.23 19.02
C THR A 223 20.42 -15.12 19.99
N ILE A 224 19.30 -14.44 19.75
CA ILE A 224 18.85 -13.29 20.53
C ILE A 224 17.47 -13.61 21.12
N SER A 225 17.31 -13.40 22.43
CA SER A 225 16.00 -13.48 23.09
C SER A 225 15.11 -12.28 22.74
N MET A 226 13.81 -12.52 22.64
CA MET A 226 12.86 -11.45 22.35
C MET A 226 12.72 -10.49 23.55
N GLN A 227 12.47 -9.22 23.23
CA GLN A 227 12.26 -8.16 24.20
C GLN A 227 10.93 -8.35 24.92
N SER A 228 10.85 -7.81 26.14
CA SER A 228 9.59 -7.75 26.89
C SER A 228 8.51 -6.96 26.15
N LEU A 229 7.25 -7.23 26.48
CA LEU A 229 6.11 -6.54 25.91
C LEU A 229 6.13 -5.06 26.34
N PRO A 230 5.90 -4.12 25.41
CA PRO A 230 5.75 -2.71 25.77
C PRO A 230 4.50 -2.46 26.63
N PHE A 231 3.44 -3.24 26.39
CA PHE A 231 2.24 -3.28 27.20
C PHE A 231 1.86 -4.73 27.49
N ASN A 232 1.91 -5.13 28.76
CA ASN A 232 1.56 -6.48 29.19
C ASN A 232 0.06 -6.53 29.58
N PRO A 233 -0.80 -7.24 28.82
CA PRO A 233 -2.24 -7.25 29.07
C PRO A 233 -2.65 -7.91 30.40
N GLN A 234 -1.80 -8.73 31.01
CA GLN A 234 -2.05 -9.29 32.34
C GLN A 234 -2.08 -8.21 33.44
N HIS A 235 -1.30 -7.14 33.26
CA HIS A 235 -1.07 -6.13 34.30
C HIS A 235 -1.55 -4.73 33.89
N GLN A 236 -1.75 -4.48 32.59
CA GLN A 236 -2.01 -3.15 32.03
C GLN A 236 -3.32 -3.10 31.23
N HIS A 237 -4.31 -3.89 31.62
CA HIS A 237 -5.59 -4.01 30.91
C HIS A 237 -6.29 -2.66 30.68
N GLU A 238 -6.42 -1.83 31.72
CA GLU A 238 -7.12 -0.54 31.63
C GLU A 238 -6.42 0.45 30.68
N GLU A 239 -5.08 0.48 30.70
CA GLU A 239 -4.33 1.36 29.81
C GLU A 239 -4.47 0.90 28.35
N ILE A 240 -4.41 -0.41 28.09
CA ILE A 240 -4.64 -0.96 26.75
C ILE A 240 -6.06 -0.62 26.29
N LYS A 241 -7.07 -0.79 27.14
CA LYS A 241 -8.46 -0.44 26.84
C LYS A 241 -8.62 1.05 26.51
N ARG A 242 -7.96 1.93 27.26
CA ARG A 242 -7.91 3.37 26.99
C ARG A 242 -7.24 3.69 25.65
N LEU A 243 -6.13 3.04 25.33
CA LEU A 243 -5.45 3.24 24.05
C LEU A 243 -6.29 2.74 22.87
N LEU A 244 -6.95 1.59 23.02
CA LEU A 244 -7.85 1.05 22.01
C LEU A 244 -9.06 1.95 21.77
N SER A 245 -9.60 2.60 22.81
CA SER A 245 -10.75 3.51 22.65
C SER A 245 -10.44 4.80 21.87
N LEU A 246 -9.16 5.16 21.71
CA LEU A 246 -8.73 6.25 20.84
C LEU A 246 -8.93 5.94 19.36
N TYR A 247 -9.00 4.65 19.01
CA TYR A 247 -9.30 4.18 17.67
C TYR A 247 -10.78 3.79 17.65
N LYS A 248 -11.61 4.66 17.05
CA LYS A 248 -13.00 4.32 16.75
C LYS A 248 -12.97 3.32 15.60
N TRP A 249 -13.25 2.06 15.92
CA TRP A 249 -13.59 1.02 14.96
C TRP A 249 -15.08 1.14 14.61
#